data_AF-A0A7J4JJT5-F1
#
_entry.id   AF-A0A7J4JJT5-F1
#
_cell.length_a   1.000
_cell.length_b   1.000
_cell.length_c   1.000
_cell.angle_alpha   90.00
_cell.angle_beta   90.00
_cell.angle_gamma   90.00
#
_symmetry.space_group_name_H-M   'P 1'
#
loop_
_entity.id
_entity.type
_entity.pdbx_description
1 polymer ?
#
loop_
_entity_poly.entity_id
_entity_poly.type
_entity_poly.pdbx_seq_one_letter_code
_entity_poly.pdbx_strand_id
1 'polypeptide(L)'
;MLKRRLAEGIGLQPVEGDVLEDGIVAAPLFGFESKLAEGKPGEIERRVLEAEGVQLADFKVKAYAELSTKGARKKALLVPEDLRLLEIAEDDYYPGKRKARIGFRLTKGNYATTVLMELMKAEGNTND
;
A
#
# COMPACT_ATOMS: atom_id res chain seq x y z
N MET A 1 -3.39 -7.22 -4.10
CA MET A 1 -4.56 -6.35 -4.38
C MET A 1 -4.19 -5.15 -5.27
N LEU A 2 -3.39 -4.17 -4.81
CA LEU A 2 -3.11 -2.94 -5.60
C LEU A 2 -2.46 -3.20 -6.97
N LYS A 3 -1.48 -4.11 -7.06
CA LYS A 3 -0.91 -4.53 -8.35
C LYS A 3 -1.98 -5.05 -9.33
N ARG A 4 -2.98 -5.79 -8.84
CA ARG A 4 -4.08 -6.32 -9.67
C ARG A 4 -5.00 -5.20 -10.16
N ARG A 5 -5.23 -4.13 -9.38
CA ARG A 5 -5.96 -2.95 -9.85
C ARG A 5 -5.29 -2.28 -11.05
N LEU A 6 -3.96 -2.15 -10.98
CA LEU A 6 -3.16 -1.60 -12.08
C LEU A 6 -3.22 -2.52 -13.31
N ALA A 7 -3.02 -3.83 -13.13
CA ALA A 7 -3.05 -4.81 -14.21
C ALA A 7 -4.43 -4.92 -14.88
N GLU A 8 -5.52 -4.77 -14.12
CA GLU A 8 -6.90 -4.81 -14.63
C GLU A 8 -7.40 -3.43 -15.11
N GLY A 9 -6.52 -2.43 -15.18
CA GLY A 9 -6.80 -1.14 -15.84
C GLY A 9 -7.67 -0.15 -15.05
N ILE A 10 -8.10 -0.47 -13.83
CA ILE A 10 -8.90 0.44 -12.99
C ILE A 10 -8.05 1.44 -12.20
N GLY A 11 -6.73 1.24 -12.16
CA GLY A 11 -5.79 2.19 -11.56
C GLY A 11 -5.93 2.34 -10.04
N LEU A 12 -5.41 3.46 -9.52
CA LEU A 12 -5.48 3.82 -8.09
C LEU A 12 -6.44 4.99 -7.80
N GLN A 13 -7.06 5.54 -8.84
CA GLN A 13 -8.14 6.51 -8.68
C GLN A 13 -9.43 5.79 -8.24
N PRO A 14 -10.31 6.47 -7.49
CA PRO A 14 -11.63 5.93 -7.14
C PRO A 14 -12.42 5.53 -8.39
N VAL A 15 -12.99 4.33 -8.37
CA VAL A 15 -14.00 3.87 -9.31
C VAL A 15 -15.27 3.45 -8.57
N GLU A 16 -16.38 3.28 -9.28
CA GLU A 16 -17.63 2.81 -8.69
C GLU A 16 -17.44 1.46 -7.97
N GLY A 17 -17.97 1.38 -6.74
CA GLY A 17 -17.84 0.22 -5.87
C GLY A 17 -16.62 0.24 -4.93
N ASP A 18 -15.71 1.22 -5.07
CA ASP A 18 -14.59 1.37 -4.12
C ASP A 18 -15.03 1.78 -2.72
N VAL A 19 -14.32 1.25 -1.72
CA VAL A 19 -14.35 1.77 -0.36
C VAL A 19 -13.34 2.92 -0.26
N LEU A 20 -13.79 4.09 0.19
CA LEU A 20 -12.98 5.30 0.27
C LEU A 20 -12.75 5.75 1.71
N GLU A 21 -11.55 6.26 1.99
CA GLU A 21 -11.19 6.97 3.22
C GLU A 21 -10.63 8.35 2.83
N ASP A 22 -11.31 9.42 3.26
CA ASP A 22 -10.99 10.81 2.87
C ASP A 22 -10.84 10.99 1.35
N GLY A 23 -11.72 10.35 0.57
CA GLY A 23 -11.71 10.41 -0.89
C GLY A 23 -10.62 9.57 -1.57
N ILE A 24 -9.81 8.83 -0.79
CA ILE A 24 -8.75 7.96 -1.30
C ILE A 24 -9.19 6.51 -1.24
N VAL A 25 -8.89 5.73 -2.29
CA VAL A 25 -9.15 4.28 -2.31
C VAL A 25 -8.54 3.60 -1.10
N ALA A 26 -9.33 2.86 -0.35
CA ALA A 26 -8.89 2.14 0.84
C ALA A 26 -8.85 0.63 0.56
N ALA A 27 -7.64 0.06 0.49
CA ALA A 27 -7.44 -1.37 0.29
C ALA A 27 -7.69 -2.16 1.59
N PRO A 28 -8.21 -3.39 1.51
CA PRO A 28 -8.43 -4.20 2.68
C PRO A 28 -7.12 -4.78 3.20
N LEU A 29 -6.94 -4.68 4.52
CA LEU A 29 -6.14 -5.61 5.31
C LEU A 29 -7.10 -6.67 5.80
N PHE A 30 -7.15 -7.81 5.11
CA PHE A 30 -8.20 -8.81 5.33
C PHE A 30 -8.23 -9.34 6.76
N GLY A 31 -9.43 -9.68 7.19
CA GLY A 31 -9.74 -10.24 8.49
C GLY A 31 -11.20 -10.68 8.56
N PHE A 32 -11.59 -11.33 9.64
CA PHE A 32 -12.86 -12.06 9.71
C PHE A 32 -14.13 -11.18 9.71
N GLU A 33 -13.99 -9.87 9.96
CA GLU A 33 -15.07 -8.88 9.87
C GLU A 33 -14.91 -7.97 8.63
N SER A 34 -14.00 -8.30 7.70
CA SER A 34 -13.77 -7.48 6.51
C SER A 34 -14.99 -7.45 5.60
N LYS A 35 -15.44 -6.26 5.25
CA LYS A 35 -16.42 -6.05 4.17
C LYS A 35 -15.66 -5.84 2.88
N LEU A 36 -15.98 -6.62 1.85
CA LEU A 36 -15.39 -6.45 0.54
C LEU A 36 -16.01 -5.24 -0.19
N ALA A 37 -15.24 -4.66 -1.10
CA ALA A 37 -15.75 -3.65 -2.02
C ALA A 37 -16.80 -4.24 -2.96
N GLU A 38 -17.52 -3.38 -3.68
CA GLU A 38 -18.54 -3.79 -4.65
C GLU A 38 -18.00 -3.71 -6.08
N GLY A 39 -18.78 -4.18 -7.05
CA GLY A 39 -18.43 -4.13 -8.47
C GLY A 39 -17.05 -4.72 -8.78
N LYS A 40 -16.34 -4.04 -9.69
CA LYS A 40 -15.02 -4.47 -10.17
C LYS A 40 -13.94 -4.48 -9.07
N PRO A 41 -13.83 -3.46 -8.17
CA PRO A 41 -12.96 -3.55 -7.00
C PRO A 41 -13.23 -4.78 -6.13
N GLY A 42 -14.51 -5.08 -5.88
CA GLY A 42 -14.93 -6.26 -5.12
C GLY A 42 -14.53 -7.58 -5.75
N GLU A 43 -14.63 -7.70 -7.08
CA GLU A 43 -14.15 -8.87 -7.81
C GLU A 43 -12.64 -9.06 -7.63
N ILE A 44 -11.86 -7.99 -7.68
CA ILE A 44 -10.41 -8.06 -7.45
C ILE A 44 -10.11 -8.52 -6.03
N GLU A 45 -10.81 -8.00 -5.03
CA GLU A 45 -10.64 -8.43 -3.64
C GLU A 45 -10.97 -9.92 -3.44
N ARG A 46 -12.08 -10.40 -4.03
CA ARG A 46 -12.45 -11.82 -4.02
C ARG A 46 -11.39 -12.71 -4.67
N ARG A 47 -10.92 -12.34 -5.87
CA ARG A 47 -9.87 -13.08 -6.57
C ARG A 47 -8.54 -13.12 -5.83
N VAL A 48 -8.23 -12.10 -5.03
CA VAL A 48 -7.04 -12.14 -4.15
C VAL A 48 -7.22 -13.22 -3.09
N LEU A 49 -8.36 -13.25 -2.39
CA LEU A 49 -8.64 -14.28 -1.39
C LEU A 49 -8.63 -15.69 -1.99
N GLU A 50 -9.26 -15.85 -3.16
CA GLU A 50 -9.27 -17.12 -3.92
C GLU A 50 -7.87 -17.56 -4.34
N ALA A 51 -7.03 -16.65 -4.83
CA ALA A 51 -5.66 -16.97 -5.25
C ALA A 51 -4.77 -17.40 -4.07
N GLU A 52 -5.00 -16.82 -2.89
CA GLU A 52 -4.31 -17.21 -1.65
C GLU A 52 -4.96 -18.44 -0.99
N GLY A 53 -6.09 -18.94 -1.50
CA GLY A 53 -6.80 -20.09 -0.96
C GLY A 53 -7.39 -19.88 0.44
N VAL A 54 -7.70 -18.63 0.81
CA VAL A 54 -8.19 -18.26 2.15
C VAL A 54 -9.60 -17.67 2.10
N GLN A 55 -10.37 -17.92 3.14
CA GLN A 55 -11.66 -17.29 3.41
C GLN A 55 -11.52 -16.27 4.54
N LEU A 56 -12.42 -15.28 4.60
CA LEU A 56 -12.42 -14.31 5.71
C LEU A 56 -12.55 -15.00 7.07
N ALA A 57 -13.31 -16.10 7.16
CA ALA A 57 -13.46 -16.87 8.39
C ALA A 57 -12.14 -17.46 8.92
N ASP A 58 -11.15 -17.70 8.05
CA ASP A 58 -9.84 -18.28 8.42
C ASP A 58 -9.00 -17.31 9.26
N PHE A 59 -9.30 -16.01 9.20
CA PHE A 59 -8.69 -15.00 10.05
C PHE A 59 -9.23 -15.02 11.49
N LYS A 60 -10.20 -15.90 11.81
CA LYS A 60 -10.73 -16.12 13.16
C LYS A 60 -10.20 -17.43 13.75
N VAL A 61 -9.13 -17.32 14.54
CA VAL A 61 -8.45 -18.45 15.16
C VAL A 61 -9.16 -18.85 16.45
N LYS A 62 -10.00 -19.89 16.39
CA LYS A 62 -10.80 -20.35 17.55
C LYS A 62 -9.94 -20.79 18.74
N ALA A 63 -8.80 -21.41 18.49
CA ALA A 63 -7.91 -21.92 19.54
C ALA A 63 -7.14 -20.82 20.28
N TYR A 64 -6.92 -19.67 19.62
CA TYR A 64 -6.13 -18.54 20.13
C TYR A 64 -6.77 -17.24 19.65
N ALA A 65 -7.72 -16.72 20.43
CA ALA A 65 -8.51 -15.57 20.04
C ALA A 65 -7.65 -14.31 19.80
N GLU A 66 -6.52 -14.18 20.50
CA GLU A 66 -5.53 -13.11 20.37
C GLU A 66 -4.83 -13.07 19.01
N LEU A 67 -4.80 -14.20 18.28
CA LEU A 67 -4.28 -14.26 16.90
C LEU A 67 -5.33 -13.90 15.85
N SER A 68 -6.60 -13.76 16.26
CA SER A 68 -7.68 -13.43 15.34
C SER A 68 -7.57 -11.97 14.89
N THR A 69 -7.67 -11.75 13.58
CA THR A 69 -7.60 -10.41 12.99
C THR A 69 -8.95 -10.02 12.44
N LYS A 70 -9.57 -8.96 12.99
CA LYS A 70 -10.85 -8.42 12.48
C LYS A 70 -10.74 -7.88 11.05
N GLY A 71 -9.53 -7.44 10.70
CA GLY A 71 -9.24 -6.75 9.45
C GLY A 71 -9.34 -5.25 9.63
N ALA A 72 -8.84 -4.53 8.64
CA ALA A 72 -8.86 -3.08 8.59
C ALA A 72 -8.87 -2.63 7.13
N ARG A 73 -8.99 -1.33 6.92
CA ARG A 73 -8.79 -0.69 5.61
C ARG A 73 -7.59 0.24 5.72
N LYS A 74 -6.84 0.37 4.63
CA LYS A 74 -5.67 1.26 4.54
C LYS A 74 -5.71 1.99 3.21
N LYS A 75 -5.54 3.31 3.25
CA LYS A 75 -5.38 4.14 2.05
C LYS A 75 -4.31 3.56 1.12
N ALA A 76 -4.68 3.37 -0.14
CA ALA A 76 -3.84 2.82 -1.19
C ALA A 76 -2.76 3.82 -1.67
N LEU A 77 -2.99 5.11 -1.44
CA LEU A 77 -2.10 6.19 -1.84
C LEU A 77 -1.47 6.84 -0.61
N LEU A 78 -0.17 7.04 -0.70
CA LEU A 78 0.62 7.84 0.23
C LEU A 78 1.04 9.12 -0.48
N VAL A 79 0.61 10.26 0.04
CA VAL A 79 1.08 11.57 -0.40
C VAL A 79 1.95 12.14 0.72
N PRO A 80 3.28 12.26 0.52
CA PRO A 80 4.14 12.89 1.51
C PRO A 80 3.80 14.38 1.65
N GLU A 81 3.69 14.84 2.88
CA GLU A 81 3.48 16.25 3.19
C GLU A 81 4.81 17.00 3.18
N ASP A 82 4.80 18.26 2.75
CA ASP A 82 5.98 19.12 2.77
C ASP A 82 7.23 18.50 2.11
N LEU A 83 7.03 17.79 0.99
CA LEU A 83 8.13 17.22 0.22
C LEU A 83 9.01 18.32 -0.37
N ARG A 84 10.28 18.35 0.03
CA ARG A 84 11.27 19.37 -0.36
C ARG A 84 12.63 18.74 -0.63
N LEU A 85 13.25 19.14 -1.74
CA LEU A 85 14.67 18.96 -1.95
C LEU A 85 15.42 20.03 -1.16
N LEU A 86 16.18 19.61 -0.15
CA LEU A 86 16.90 20.51 0.75
C LEU A 86 18.27 20.88 0.20
N GLU A 87 18.97 19.92 -0.42
CA GLU A 87 20.33 20.11 -0.90
C GLU A 87 20.70 19.06 -1.96
N ILE A 88 21.54 19.45 -2.93
CA ILE A 88 22.34 18.50 -3.72
C ILE A 88 23.79 18.93 -3.63
N ALA A 89 24.65 18.05 -3.12
CA ALA A 89 26.07 18.31 -2.88
C ALA A 89 26.94 17.15 -3.39
N GLU A 90 28.26 17.33 -3.39
CA GLU A 90 29.19 16.20 -3.55
C GLU A 90 29.00 15.20 -2.40
N ASP A 91 29.21 13.92 -2.70
CA ASP A 91 29.09 12.86 -1.70
C ASP A 91 30.34 12.81 -0.81
N ASP A 92 30.15 12.80 0.51
CA ASP A 92 31.24 12.85 1.48
C ASP A 92 32.04 11.54 1.52
N TYR A 93 31.44 10.43 1.10
CA TYR A 93 32.00 9.08 1.19
C TYR A 93 32.37 8.48 -0.17
N TYR A 94 31.76 8.99 -1.25
CA TYR A 94 31.97 8.49 -2.61
C TYR A 94 32.46 9.59 -3.57
N PRO A 95 33.79 9.80 -3.69
CA PRO A 95 34.36 10.83 -4.56
C PRO A 95 33.84 10.75 -6.01
N GLY A 96 33.50 11.89 -6.59
CA GLY A 96 32.91 11.98 -7.94
C GLY A 96 31.42 11.60 -8.01
N LYS A 97 30.78 11.27 -6.89
CA LYS A 97 29.31 11.11 -6.79
C LYS A 97 28.68 12.32 -6.12
N ARG A 98 27.35 12.42 -6.24
CA ARG A 98 26.55 13.46 -5.59
C ARG A 98 25.56 12.81 -4.63
N LYS A 99 25.28 13.50 -3.53
CA LYS A 99 24.23 13.16 -2.57
C LYS A 99 23.08 14.17 -2.67
N ALA A 100 21.87 13.75 -2.31
CA ALA A 100 20.70 14.60 -2.19
C ALA A 100 20.09 14.51 -0.78
N ARG A 101 19.78 15.65 -0.17
CA ARG A 101 19.01 15.70 1.08
C ARG A 101 17.58 16.09 0.78
N ILE A 102 16.64 15.31 1.29
CA ILE A 102 15.21 15.47 1.04
C ILE A 102 14.50 15.49 2.38
N GLY A 103 13.53 16.39 2.55
CA GLY A 103 12.65 16.46 3.72
C GLY A 103 11.20 16.23 3.33
N PHE A 104 10.46 15.51 4.16
CA PHE A 104 9.01 15.32 4.05
C PHE A 104 8.45 14.81 5.39
N ARG A 105 7.13 14.92 5.57
CA ARG A 105 6.40 14.31 6.69
C ARG A 105 5.44 13.24 6.18
N LEU A 106 5.23 12.21 6.99
CA LEU A 106 4.30 11.12 6.71
C LEU A 106 3.31 10.95 7.86
N THR A 107 2.08 10.60 7.51
CA THR A 107 1.10 10.15 8.50
C THR A 107 1.49 8.79 9.09
N LYS A 108 1.02 8.50 10.30
CA LYS A 108 1.33 7.26 11.03
C LYS A 108 1.00 6.02 10.17
N GLY A 109 1.88 5.03 10.19
CA GLY A 109 1.69 3.76 9.47
C GLY A 109 2.17 3.76 8.01
N ASN A 110 2.82 4.84 7.57
CA ASN A 110 3.50 4.95 6.29
C ASN A 110 5.02 4.96 6.45
N TYR A 111 5.73 4.49 5.43
CA TYR A 111 7.18 4.28 5.49
C TYR A 111 7.91 5.26 4.58
N ALA A 112 8.98 5.87 5.08
CA ALA A 112 9.85 6.76 4.29
C ALA A 112 10.47 6.05 3.09
N THR A 113 10.77 4.76 3.22
CA THR A 113 11.29 3.93 2.14
C THR A 113 10.33 3.84 0.95
N THR A 114 9.01 3.89 1.16
CA THR A 114 8.03 3.94 0.06
C THR A 114 8.21 5.18 -0.82
N VAL A 115 8.46 6.34 -0.20
CA VAL A 115 8.75 7.58 -0.94
C VAL A 115 10.10 7.49 -1.63
N LEU A 116 11.13 6.98 -0.95
CA LEU A 116 12.47 6.86 -1.53
C LEU A 116 12.51 5.90 -2.73
N MET A 117 11.81 4.76 -2.67
CA MET A 117 11.70 3.84 -3.81
C MET A 117 11.13 4.54 -5.04
N GLU A 118 10.09 5.36 -4.85
CA GLU A 118 9.46 6.10 -5.95
C GLU A 118 10.37 7.21 -6.49
N LEU A 119 11.11 7.93 -5.64
CA LEU A 119 12.05 8.97 -6.05
C LEU A 119 13.28 8.41 -6.76
N MET A 120 13.83 7.31 -6.24
CA MET A 120 15.05 6.69 -6.79
C MET A 120 14.75 5.85 -8.03
N LYS A 121 13.48 5.48 -8.25
CA LYS A 121 13.08 4.46 -9.23
C LYS A 121 13.92 3.19 -9.10
N ALA A 122 14.39 2.92 -7.87
CA ALA A 122 15.18 1.75 -7.58
C ALA A 122 14.29 0.54 -7.86
N GLU A 123 14.79 -0.39 -8.67
CA GLU A 123 14.14 -1.68 -8.86
C GLU A 123 14.04 -2.32 -7.47
N GLY A 124 12.83 -2.31 -6.90
CA GLY A 124 12.57 -3.10 -5.70
C GLY A 124 12.89 -4.54 -6.05
N ASN A 125 13.61 -5.26 -5.19
CA ASN A 125 13.77 -6.71 -5.28
C ASN A 125 12.38 -7.37 -5.33
N THR A 126 11.79 -7.45 -6.51
CA THR A 126 10.63 -8.29 -6.81
C THR A 126 11.20 -9.62 -7.25
N ASN A 127 11.52 -10.46 -6.27
CA ASN A 127 11.39 -11.89 -6.49
C ASN A 127 9.88 -12.13 -6.58
N ASP A 128 9.38 -12.20 -7.81
CA ASP A 128 8.11 -12.87 -8.12
C ASP A 128 8.18 -14.35 -7.71
#